data_AF-A0A3D2FYI2-F1
#
_entry.id   AF-A0A3D2FYI2-F1
#
_cell.length_a   1.000
_cell.length_b   1.000
_cell.length_c   1.000
_cell.angle_alpha   90.00
_cell.angle_beta   90.00
_cell.angle_gamma   90.00
#
_symmetry.space_group_name_H-M   'P 1'
#
loop_
_entity.id
_entity.type
_entity.pdbx_description
1 polymer ?
#
loop_
_entity_poly.entity_id
_entity_poly.type
_entity_poly.pdbx_seq_one_letter_code
_entity_poly.pdbx_strand_id
1 'polypeptide(L)' 'MSYTTKDIRNVCLLGHGGSGKTTLTENMLYLTGAIDRQGKVNDGNTVCD' A
#
# COMPACT_ATOMS: atom_id res chain seq x y z
N MET A 1 0.10 15.21 16.45
CA MET A 1 0.14 15.87 15.13
C MET A 1 -1.28 16.20 14.73
N SER A 2 -1.54 17.43 14.29
CA SER A 2 -2.85 17.80 13.73
C SER A 2 -2.67 17.88 12.21
N TYR A 3 -3.54 17.19 11.47
CA TYR A 3 -3.56 17.24 10.01
C TYR A 3 -4.67 18.19 9.56
N THR A 4 -4.39 19.01 8.55
CA THR A 4 -5.40 19.81 7.86
C THR A 4 -5.90 19.06 6.64
N THR A 5 -7.01 19.54 6.05
CA THR A 5 -7.53 18.98 4.80
C THR A 5 -6.50 19.05 3.65
N LYS A 6 -5.56 20.01 3.69
CA LYS A 6 -4.48 20.13 2.71
C LYS A 6 -3.41 19.04 2.82
N ASP A 7 -3.37 18.32 3.93
CA ASP A 7 -2.39 17.26 4.18
C ASP A 7 -2.90 15.87 3.75
N ILE A 8 -4.22 15.72 3.58
CA ILE A 8 -4.86 14.43 3.23
C ILE A 8 -4.95 14.27 1.70
N ARG A 9 -4.66 13.07 1.21
CA ARG A 9 -4.83 12.69 -0.20
C ARG A 9 -5.64 11.40 -0.28
N ASN A 10 -6.77 11.46 -0.98
CA ASN A 10 -7.55 10.28 -1.33
C ASN A 10 -7.07 9.77 -2.69
N VAL A 11 -6.51 8.56 -2.74
CA VAL A 11 -5.90 7.99 -3.95
C VAL A 11 -6.44 6.59 -4.18
N CYS A 12 -6.70 6.24 -5.44
CA CYS A 12 -7.04 4.89 -5.87
C CYS A 12 -5.95 4.38 -6.81
N LEU A 13 -5.44 3.16 -6.55
CA LEU A 13 -4.47 2.50 -7.41
C LEU A 13 -5.21 1.60 -8.41
N LEU A 14 -5.14 1.97 -9.70
CA LEU A 14 -5.79 1.26 -10.80
C LEU A 14 -4.77 0.75 -11.82
N GLY A 15 -5.14 -0.28 -12.59
CA GLY A 15 -4.26 -0.92 -13.56
C GLY A 15 -4.67 -2.36 -13.87
N HIS A 16 -4.16 -2.93 -14.96
CA HIS A 16 -4.47 -4.29 -15.41
C HIS A 16 -4.05 -5.38 -14.40
N GLY A 17 -4.55 -6.60 -14.57
CA GLY A 17 -4.09 -7.76 -13.78
C GLY A 17 -2.57 -7.91 -13.86
N GLY A 18 -1.91 -8.17 -12.72
CA GLY A 18 -0.45 -8.31 -12.68
C GLY A 18 0.36 -7.00 -12.78
N SER A 19 -0.27 -5.83 -12.87
CA SER A 19 0.44 -4.54 -12.99
C SER A 19 1.16 -4.07 -11.71
N GLY A 20 1.23 -4.91 -10.66
CA GLY A 20 1.96 -4.62 -9.43
C GLY A 20 1.26 -3.70 -8.41
N LYS A 21 -0.05 -3.46 -8.52
CA LYS A 21 -0.80 -2.58 -7.59
C LYS A 21 -0.65 -3.00 -6.13
N THR A 22 -0.94 -4.27 -5.83
CA THR A 22 -0.84 -4.83 -4.48
C THR A 22 0.58 -4.74 -3.93
N THR A 23 1.58 -5.08 -4.74
CA THR A 23 3.00 -4.97 -4.37
C THR A 23 3.40 -3.52 -4.05
N LEU A 24 2.93 -2.55 -4.84
CA LEU A 24 3.21 -1.13 -4.57
C LEU A 24 2.61 -0.67 -3.24
N THR A 25 1.35 -1.04 -2.97
CA THR A 25 0.70 -0.73 -1.69
C THR A 25 1.46 -1.34 -0.51
N GLU A 26 1.84 -2.61 -0.61
CA GLU A 26 2.60 -3.31 0.42
C GLU A 26 3.93 -2.62 0.73
N ASN A 27 4.65 -2.17 -0.30
CA ASN A 27 5.89 -1.42 -0.15
C ASN A 27 5.66 -0.07 0.53
N MET A 28 4.60 0.66 0.16
CA MET A 28 4.26 1.93 0.80
C MET A 28 3.97 1.76 2.29
N LEU A 29 3.21 0.72 2.66
CA LEU A 29 2.90 0.41 4.06
C LEU A 29 4.17 0.06 4.85
N TYR A 30 5.05 -0.77 4.28
CA TYR A 30 6.31 -1.13 4.93
C TYR A 30 7.24 0.08 5.10
N LEU A 31 7.44 0.88 4.05
CA LEU A 31 8.35 2.04 4.07
C LEU A 31 7.88 3.15 5.01
N THR A 32 6.57 3.29 5.20
CA THR A 32 5.99 4.25 6.15
C THR A 32 5.95 3.73 7.58
N GLY A 33 6.34 2.47 7.82
CA GLY A 33 6.27 1.82 9.12
C GLY A 33 4.85 1.46 9.56
N ALA A 34 3.88 1.44 8.64
CA ALA A 34 2.52 1.01 8.93
C ALA A 34 2.42 -0.51 9.16
N ILE A 35 3.37 -1.28 8.63
CA ILE A 35 3.56 -2.72 8.86
C ILE A 35 5.04 -3.03 9.09
N ASP A 36 5.32 -4.04 9.93
CA ASP A 36 6.69 -4.39 10.33
C ASP A 36 7.42 -5.31 9.32
N ARG A 37 6.67 -5.94 8.41
CA ARG A 37 7.20 -6.82 7.36
C ARG A 37 6.57 -6.50 6.02
N GLN A 38 7.34 -6.67 4.96
CA GLN A 38 6.85 -6.58 3.59
C GLN A 38 6.33 -7.95 3.12
N GLY A 39 5.02 -8.07 2.92
CA GLY A 39 4.39 -9.26 2.35
C GLY A 39 4.68 -9.44 0.86
N LYS A 40 4.28 -10.60 0.32
CA LYS A 40 4.39 -10.95 -1.10
C LYS A 40 3.07 -11.54 -1.59
N VAL A 41 2.64 -11.10 -2.77
CA VAL A 41 1.40 -11.57 -3.42
C VAL A 41 1.41 -13.09 -3.62
N ASN A 42 2.54 -13.66 -4.04
CA ASN A 42 2.66 -15.10 -4.27
C ASN A 42 2.49 -15.93 -2.98
N ASP A 43 2.77 -15.33 -1.82
CA ASP A 43 2.66 -15.99 -0.53
C ASP A 43 1.28 -15.76 0.11
N GLY A 44 0.40 -14.97 -0.53
CA GLY A 44 -0.95 -14.64 -0.04
C GLY A 44 -0.94 -14.03 1.36
N ASN A 45 0.02 -13.14 1.62
CA ASN A 45 0.24 -12.57 2.93
C ASN A 45 0.44 -11.05 2.91
N THR A 46 -0.10 -10.39 1.88
CA THR A 46 -0.09 -8.93 1.75
C THR A 46 -1.28 -8.33 2.51
N VAL A 47 -1.29 -7.03 2.71
CA VAL A 47 -2.45 -6.35 3.31
C VAL A 47 -3.64 -6.28 2.34
N CYS A 48 -3.40 -6.40 1.04
CA CYS A 48 -4.41 -6.26 -0.03
C CYS A 48 -4.50 -7.53 -0.90
N ASP A 49 -4.81 -8.67 -0.27
CA ASP A 49 -5.11 -9.94 -0.95
C ASP A 49 -6.58 -10.04 -1.42
#